data_AF-A0A699VRE3-F1
#
_entry.id   AF-A0A699VRE3-F1
#
_cell.length_a   1.000
_cell.length_b   1.000
_cell.length_c   1.000
_cell.angle_alpha   90.00
_cell.angle_beta   90.00
_cell.angle_gamma   90.00
#
_symmetry.space_group_name_H-M   'P 1'
#
loop_
_entity.id
_entity.type
_entity.pdbx_description
1 polymer ?
#
loop_
_entity_poly.entity_id
_entity_poly.type
_entity_poly.pdbx_seq_one_letter_code
_entity_poly.pdbx_strand_id
1 'polypeptide(L)'
;DSANLAIREEHMGSEARLLADQLNTFHSTLRDSTQRLSGLFEKRFSGLTLQADQQIAVAGLQTPALLLNGNPLNNDFAEVDDFKKMTAGVATVFVRSGDDFIRISTSLSKQDGSRAIGTSLDHKHPAYERLLAGQG
;
A
#
# COMPACT_ATOMS: atom_id res chain seq x y z
N ASP A 1 -45.68 33.52 -9.74
CA ASP A 1 -44.81 32.41 -10.16
C ASP A 1 -43.31 32.61 -9.94
N SER A 2 -42.78 33.84 -9.94
CA SER A 2 -41.34 34.09 -9.75
C SER A 2 -40.81 33.75 -8.34
N ALA A 3 -41.64 33.90 -7.31
CA ALA A 3 -41.26 33.58 -5.93
C ALA A 3 -41.05 32.07 -5.70
N ASN A 4 -41.83 31.21 -6.35
CA ASN A 4 -41.67 29.74 -6.25
C ASN A 4 -40.42 29.25 -7.00
N LEU A 5 -40.03 29.91 -8.09
CA LEU A 5 -38.79 29.60 -8.81
C LEU A 5 -37.54 29.93 -7.99
N ALA A 6 -37.50 31.12 -7.37
CA ALA A 6 -36.37 31.54 -6.53
C ALA A 6 -36.17 30.62 -5.31
N ILE A 7 -37.26 30.24 -4.62
CA ILE A 7 -37.21 29.30 -3.49
C ILE A 7 -36.69 27.93 -3.92
N ARG A 8 -37.06 27.47 -5.11
CA ARG A 8 -36.66 26.16 -5.65
C ARG A 8 -35.20 26.14 -6.10
N GLU A 9 -34.71 27.24 -6.69
CA GLU A 9 -33.29 27.41 -7.03
C GLU A 9 -32.41 27.52 -5.78
N GLU A 10 -32.86 28.23 -4.76
CA GLU A 10 -32.18 28.32 -3.46
C GLU A 10 -32.11 26.94 -2.78
N HIS A 11 -33.20 26.18 -2.80
CA HIS A 11 -33.25 24.82 -2.26
C HIS A 11 -32.26 23.87 -2.97
N MET A 12 -32.25 23.87 -4.30
CA MET A 12 -31.30 23.05 -5.08
C MET A 12 -29.85 23.47 -4.85
N GLY A 13 -29.58 24.77 -4.72
CA GLY A 13 -28.25 25.28 -4.39
C GLY A 13 -27.77 24.84 -3.01
N SER A 14 -28.68 24.77 -2.04
CA SER A 14 -28.39 24.27 -0.69
C SER A 14 -28.12 22.76 -0.69
N GLU A 15 -28.94 21.97 -1.40
CA GLU A 15 -28.74 20.52 -1.57
C GLU A 15 -27.40 20.20 -2.25
N ALA A 16 -27.06 20.93 -3.33
CA ALA A 16 -25.79 20.75 -4.03
C ALA A 16 -24.57 21.05 -3.12
N ARG A 17 -24.67 22.09 -2.26
CA ARG A 17 -23.62 22.41 -1.27
C ARG A 17 -23.50 21.32 -0.21
N LEU A 18 -24.61 20.84 0.32
CA LEU A 18 -24.61 19.75 1.31
C LEU A 18 -23.98 18.47 0.73
N LEU A 19 -24.27 18.13 -0.52
CA LEU A 19 -23.64 17.00 -1.20
C LEU A 19 -22.13 17.21 -1.41
N ALA A 20 -21.73 18.42 -1.79
CA ALA A 20 -20.31 18.76 -1.95
C ALA A 20 -19.56 18.66 -0.60
N ASP A 21 -20.17 19.14 0.49
CA ASP A 21 -19.59 19.07 1.83
C ASP A 21 -19.48 17.62 2.35
N GLN A 22 -20.49 16.79 2.06
CA GLN A 22 -20.43 15.35 2.35
C GLN A 22 -19.30 14.66 1.56
N LEU A 23 -19.16 14.98 0.27
CA LEU A 23 -18.10 14.43 -0.56
C LEU A 23 -16.71 14.84 -0.05
N ASN A 24 -16.55 16.11 0.33
CA ASN A 24 -15.31 16.63 0.90
C ASN A 24 -14.97 15.94 2.24
N THR A 25 -15.96 15.78 3.12
CA THR A 25 -15.79 15.09 4.41
C THR A 25 -15.47 13.61 4.24
N PHE A 26 -16.11 12.95 3.27
CA PHE A 26 -15.80 11.57 2.94
C PHE A 26 -14.37 11.43 2.40
N HIS A 27 -13.98 12.29 1.47
CA HIS A 27 -12.63 12.32 0.92
C HIS A 27 -11.57 12.60 1.99
N SER A 28 -11.79 13.56 2.90
CA SER A 28 -10.85 13.83 3.99
C SER A 28 -10.73 12.63 4.93
N THR A 29 -11.85 11.98 5.26
CA THR A 29 -11.86 10.77 6.08
C THR A 29 -11.09 9.61 5.44
N LEU A 30 -11.23 9.43 4.12
CA LEU A 30 -10.45 8.45 3.37
C LEU A 30 -8.95 8.77 3.44
N ARG A 31 -8.57 10.03 3.18
CA ARG A 31 -7.17 10.49 3.26
C ARG A 31 -6.57 10.24 4.63
N ASP A 32 -7.27 10.63 5.70
CA ASP A 32 -6.81 10.43 7.07
C ASP A 32 -6.66 8.95 7.41
N SER A 33 -7.56 8.11 6.90
CA SER A 33 -7.49 6.66 7.10
C SER A 33 -6.29 6.05 6.37
N THR A 34 -6.03 6.46 5.13
CA THR A 34 -4.83 6.08 4.39
C THR A 34 -3.55 6.50 5.13
N GLN A 35 -3.48 7.73 5.61
CA GLN A 35 -2.33 8.25 6.36
C GLN A 35 -2.08 7.42 7.63
N ARG A 36 -3.14 7.10 8.39
CA ARG A 36 -3.06 6.26 9.59
C ARG A 36 -2.59 4.84 9.28
N LEU A 37 -3.13 4.23 8.22
CA LEU A 37 -2.74 2.88 7.82
C LEU A 37 -1.28 2.83 7.33
N SER A 38 -0.81 3.85 6.61
CA SER A 38 0.59 3.99 6.23
C SER A 38 1.49 4.05 7.46
N GLY A 39 1.20 4.94 8.40
CA GLY A 39 2.00 5.06 9.62
C GLY A 39 2.01 3.79 10.49
N LEU A 40 0.89 3.04 10.52
CA LEU A 40 0.84 1.74 11.19
C LEU A 40 1.72 0.70 10.47
N PHE A 41 1.67 0.67 9.14
CA PHE A 41 2.50 -0.21 8.34
C PHE A 41 3.99 0.09 8.54
N GLU A 42 4.39 1.35 8.39
CA GLU A 42 5.78 1.81 8.60
C GLU A 42 6.30 1.45 9.99
N LYS A 43 5.49 1.69 11.03
CA LYS A 43 5.87 1.36 12.42
C LYS A 43 6.05 -0.15 12.62
N ARG A 44 5.25 -0.97 11.96
CA ARG A 44 5.33 -2.43 12.07
C ARG A 44 6.61 -2.99 11.44
N PHE A 45 7.08 -2.36 10.37
CA PHE A 45 8.35 -2.69 9.71
C PHE A 45 9.51 -1.80 10.20
N SER A 46 9.43 -1.23 11.40
CA SER A 46 10.59 -0.55 11.99
C SER A 46 11.69 -1.59 12.29
N GLY A 47 12.95 -1.26 11.98
CA GLY A 47 14.08 -2.18 12.22
C GLY A 47 14.44 -3.08 11.04
N LEU A 48 14.07 -2.66 9.81
CA LEU A 48 14.54 -3.31 8.59
C LEU A 48 16.05 -3.15 8.42
N THR A 49 16.73 -4.23 8.09
CA THR A 49 18.15 -4.23 7.72
C THR A 49 18.35 -5.09 6.48
N LEU A 50 19.16 -4.59 5.53
CA LEU A 50 19.48 -5.30 4.29
C LEU A 50 20.84 -5.99 4.42
N GLN A 51 20.90 -7.30 4.17
CA GLN A 51 22.13 -8.07 4.05
C GLN A 51 22.31 -8.49 2.60
N ALA A 52 23.15 -7.73 1.87
CA ALA A 52 23.35 -7.93 0.43
C ALA A 52 24.20 -9.16 0.08
N ASP A 53 25.07 -9.58 1.00
CA ASP A 53 25.94 -10.74 0.91
C ASP A 53 25.20 -12.06 1.18
N GLN A 54 24.12 -12.01 1.96
CA GLN A 54 23.25 -13.16 2.18
C GLN A 54 22.14 -13.22 1.13
N GLN A 55 22.12 -14.30 0.35
CA GLN A 55 21.13 -14.52 -0.70
C GLN A 55 20.09 -15.57 -0.26
N ILE A 56 18.81 -15.23 -0.40
CA ILE A 56 17.67 -16.11 -0.13
C ILE A 56 16.87 -16.29 -1.41
N ALA A 57 16.55 -17.55 -1.73
CA ALA A 57 15.72 -17.90 -2.88
C ALA A 57 14.25 -17.52 -2.62
N VAL A 58 13.64 -16.77 -3.53
CA VAL A 58 12.21 -16.45 -3.54
C VAL A 58 11.65 -16.87 -4.90
N ALA A 59 10.82 -17.91 -4.92
CA ALA A 59 10.28 -18.51 -6.14
C ALA A 59 11.35 -18.81 -7.22
N GLY A 60 12.54 -19.25 -6.80
CA GLY A 60 13.65 -19.58 -7.69
C GLY A 60 14.57 -18.40 -8.07
N LEU A 61 14.25 -17.17 -7.65
CA LEU A 61 15.12 -16.00 -7.82
C LEU A 61 15.97 -15.78 -6.57
N GLN A 62 17.28 -15.55 -6.74
CA GLN A 62 18.15 -15.16 -5.64
C GLN A 62 17.92 -13.68 -5.32
N THR A 63 17.65 -13.40 -4.05
CA THR A 63 17.38 -12.05 -3.54
C THR A 63 18.21 -11.79 -2.30
N PRO A 64 18.66 -10.54 -2.06
CA PRO A 64 19.24 -10.16 -0.78
C PRO A 64 18.31 -10.47 0.39
N ALA A 65 18.88 -10.85 1.53
CA ALA A 65 18.12 -11.04 2.75
C ALA A 65 17.70 -9.66 3.30
N LEU A 66 16.38 -9.45 3.39
CA LEU A 66 15.83 -8.32 4.13
C LEU A 66 15.40 -8.84 5.50
N LEU A 67 16.00 -8.33 6.56
CA LEU A 67 15.70 -8.76 7.92
C LEU A 67 14.80 -7.73 8.61
N LEU A 68 13.82 -8.21 9.36
CA LEU A 68 13.06 -7.44 10.35
C LEU A 68 13.48 -7.89 11.74
N ASN A 69 14.09 -6.98 12.51
CA ASN A 69 14.58 -7.29 13.87
C ASN A 69 15.49 -8.54 13.92
N GLY A 70 16.30 -8.74 12.88
CA GLY A 70 17.24 -9.86 12.75
C GLY A 70 16.66 -11.13 12.11
N ASN A 71 15.35 -11.20 11.84
CA ASN A 71 14.72 -12.35 11.19
C ASN A 71 14.46 -12.09 9.70
N PRO A 72 14.75 -13.04 8.78
CA PRO A 72 14.49 -12.84 7.36
C PRO A 72 12.99 -12.68 7.04
N LEU A 73 12.66 -11.66 6.24
CA LEU A 73 11.32 -11.45 5.69
C LEU A 73 11.09 -12.18 4.36
N ASN A 74 12.14 -12.65 3.70
CA ASN A 74 12.02 -13.35 2.43
C ASN A 74 11.25 -14.66 2.63
N ASN A 75 10.10 -14.80 1.97
CA ASN A 75 9.14 -15.89 2.17
C ASN A 75 8.48 -15.96 3.57
N ASP A 76 8.66 -14.96 4.43
CA ASP A 76 7.88 -14.84 5.67
C ASP A 76 6.63 -14.00 5.41
N PHE A 77 5.46 -14.55 5.72
CA PHE A 77 4.17 -13.94 5.44
C PHE A 77 3.43 -13.46 6.69
N ALA A 78 3.96 -13.68 7.88
CA ALA A 78 3.25 -13.40 9.13
C ALA A 78 2.80 -11.93 9.21
N GLU A 79 3.74 -11.01 9.00
CA GLU A 79 3.51 -9.56 9.10
C GLU A 79 2.51 -9.04 8.05
N VAL A 80 2.64 -9.49 6.79
CA VAL A 80 1.77 -9.04 5.69
C VAL A 80 0.36 -9.65 5.78
N ASP A 81 0.24 -10.86 6.32
CA ASP A 81 -1.05 -11.51 6.53
C ASP A 81 -1.79 -10.91 7.71
N ASP A 82 -1.08 -10.65 8.82
CA ASP A 82 -1.68 -10.01 9.98
C ASP A 82 -2.13 -8.58 9.66
N PHE A 83 -1.34 -7.83 8.88
CA PHE A 83 -1.80 -6.54 8.37
C PHE A 83 -3.09 -6.66 7.55
N LYS A 84 -3.18 -7.65 6.66
CA LYS A 84 -4.39 -7.90 5.86
C LYS A 84 -5.59 -8.28 6.71
N LYS A 85 -5.40 -9.13 7.73
CA LYS A 85 -6.48 -9.49 8.68
C LYS A 85 -6.98 -8.27 9.45
N MET A 86 -6.07 -7.39 9.88
CA MET A 86 -6.41 -6.21 10.69
C MET A 86 -7.09 -5.10 9.89
N THR A 87 -6.73 -4.93 8.62
CA THR A 87 -7.09 -3.72 7.85
C THR A 87 -7.94 -4.00 6.61
N ALA A 88 -8.09 -5.28 6.23
CA ALA A 88 -8.57 -5.74 4.93
C ALA A 88 -7.72 -5.27 3.72
N GLY A 89 -6.64 -4.53 3.95
CA GLY A 89 -5.70 -4.07 2.92
C GLY A 89 -4.65 -5.12 2.57
N VAL A 90 -4.28 -5.20 1.29
CA VAL A 90 -3.16 -6.05 0.85
C VAL A 90 -1.84 -5.39 1.23
N ALA A 91 -0.90 -6.18 1.74
CA ALA A 91 0.44 -5.76 2.10
C ALA A 91 1.46 -6.48 1.21
N THR A 92 2.50 -5.75 0.81
CA THR A 92 3.59 -6.29 -0.02
C THR A 92 4.92 -5.67 0.39
N VAL A 93 5.93 -6.52 0.55
CA VAL A 93 7.32 -6.13 0.81
C VAL A 93 8.17 -6.47 -0.40
N PHE A 94 8.91 -5.47 -0.87
CA PHE A 94 9.91 -5.64 -1.92
C PHE A 94 11.31 -5.47 -1.33
N VAL A 95 12.28 -6.19 -1.88
CA VAL A 95 13.71 -5.96 -1.61
C VAL A 95 14.37 -5.46 -2.87
N ARG A 96 15.28 -4.49 -2.73
CA ARG A 96 16.14 -4.06 -3.84
C ARG A 96 17.17 -5.16 -4.14
N SER A 97 17.25 -5.58 -5.39
CA SER A 97 18.24 -6.53 -5.92
C SER A 97 18.85 -5.96 -7.19
N GLY A 98 20.05 -5.40 -7.08
CA GLY A 98 20.62 -4.57 -8.16
C GLY A 98 19.73 -3.36 -8.43
N ASP A 99 19.22 -3.25 -9.65
CA ASP A 99 18.31 -2.18 -10.08
C ASP A 99 16.82 -2.59 -10.01
N ASP A 100 16.53 -3.84 -9.62
CA ASP A 100 15.17 -4.33 -9.51
C ASP A 100 14.64 -4.30 -8.08
N PHE A 101 13.32 -4.26 -7.94
CA PHE A 101 12.63 -4.47 -6.67
C PHE A 101 11.85 -5.77 -6.75
N ILE A 102 12.32 -6.80 -6.04
CA ILE A 102 11.73 -8.15 -6.10
C ILE A 102 10.74 -8.32 -4.95
N ARG A 103 9.54 -8.81 -5.25
CA ARG A 103 8.50 -9.09 -4.26
C ARG A 103 8.87 -10.31 -3.43
N ILE A 104 9.30 -10.08 -2.18
CA ILE A 104 9.79 -11.15 -1.30
C ILE A 104 8.74 -11.66 -0.31
N SER A 105 7.72 -10.85 -0.01
CA SER A 105 6.58 -11.22 0.83
C SER A 105 5.33 -10.44 0.41
N THR A 106 4.18 -11.09 0.41
CA THR A 106 2.90 -10.45 0.07
C THR A 106 1.71 -11.25 0.58
N SER A 107 0.64 -10.55 0.95
CA SER A 107 -0.68 -11.14 1.23
C SER A 107 -1.60 -11.18 0.01
N LEU A 108 -1.07 -10.81 -1.17
CA LEU A 108 -1.72 -10.97 -2.47
C LEU A 108 -1.62 -12.42 -2.96
N SER A 109 -2.78 -13.01 -3.23
CA SER A 109 -2.89 -14.30 -3.89
C SER A 109 -3.16 -14.11 -5.39
N LYS A 110 -2.59 -14.98 -6.21
CA LYS A 110 -2.93 -15.15 -7.63
C LYS A 110 -4.26 -15.90 -7.76
N GLN A 111 -4.77 -16.00 -8.97
CA GLN A 111 -6.02 -16.74 -9.28
C GLN A 111 -5.94 -18.23 -8.94
N ASP A 112 -4.74 -18.82 -8.99
CA ASP A 112 -4.49 -20.23 -8.63
C ASP A 112 -4.36 -20.47 -7.11
N GLY A 113 -4.55 -19.42 -6.29
CA GLY A 113 -4.43 -19.48 -4.83
C GLY A 113 -3.00 -19.34 -4.30
N SER A 114 -1.98 -19.43 -5.16
CA SER A 114 -0.58 -19.22 -4.76
C SER A 114 -0.30 -17.73 -4.50
N ARG A 115 0.77 -17.42 -3.77
CA ARG A 115 1.16 -16.02 -3.50
C ARG A 115 1.89 -15.41 -4.69
N ALA A 116 1.71 -14.11 -4.89
CA ALA A 116 2.33 -13.37 -5.99
C ALA A 116 3.82 -13.01 -5.78
N ILE A 117 4.61 -13.86 -5.13
CA ILE A 117 6.04 -13.62 -4.82
C ILE A 117 6.97 -13.86 -6.04
N GLY A 118 8.22 -13.38 -5.93
CA GLY A 118 9.27 -13.60 -6.94
C GLY A 118 9.02 -12.85 -8.26
N THR A 119 8.33 -11.72 -8.18
CA THR A 119 8.06 -10.85 -9.33
C THR A 119 8.75 -9.52 -9.13
N SER A 120 9.28 -8.92 -10.20
CA SER A 120 9.83 -7.57 -10.14
C SER A 120 8.70 -6.54 -10.15
N LEU A 121 8.90 -5.43 -9.44
CA LEU A 121 8.10 -4.23 -9.63
C LEU A 121 8.40 -3.66 -11.01
N ASP A 122 7.38 -3.50 -11.84
CA ASP A 122 7.54 -2.91 -13.17
C ASP A 122 8.19 -1.52 -13.06
N HIS A 123 9.21 -1.26 -13.87
CA HIS A 123 9.94 0.02 -13.87
C HIS A 123 9.04 1.20 -14.28
N LYS A 124 7.95 0.92 -15.01
CA LYS A 124 6.92 1.92 -15.36
C LYS A 124 5.93 2.18 -14.21
N HIS A 125 6.02 1.43 -13.11
CA HIS A 125 5.12 1.62 -11.98
C HIS A 125 5.41 2.97 -11.32
N PRO A 126 4.39 3.80 -10.98
CA PRO A 126 4.60 5.12 -10.38
C PRO A 126 5.41 5.12 -9.08
N ALA A 127 5.47 3.99 -8.38
CA ALA A 127 6.26 3.83 -7.16
C ALA A 127 7.74 3.52 -7.40
N TYR A 128 8.14 3.09 -8.60
CA TYR A 128 9.51 2.62 -8.85
C TYR A 128 10.55 3.73 -8.64
N GLU A 129 10.36 4.89 -9.29
CA GLU A 129 11.24 6.06 -9.12
C GLU A 129 11.27 6.56 -7.67
N ARG A 130 10.12 6.51 -6.98
CA ARG A 130 10.04 6.89 -5.57
C ARG A 130 10.85 5.96 -4.68
N LEU A 131 10.79 4.65 -4.92
CA LEU A 131 11.55 3.66 -4.17
C LEU A 131 13.06 3.79 -4.44
N LEU A 132 13.48 4.07 -5.67
CA LEU A 132 14.88 4.39 -5.98
C LEU A 132 15.38 5.62 -5.23
N ALA A 133 14.53 6.64 -5.08
CA ALA A 133 14.84 7.84 -4.29
C ALA A 133 14.77 7.62 -2.76
N GLY A 134 14.44 6.41 -2.30
CA GLY A 134 14.27 6.09 -0.88
C GLY A 134 12.98 6.64 -0.26
N GLN A 135 11.98 6.99 -1.07
CA GLN A 135 10.70 7.60 -0.68
C GLN A 135 9.54 6.60 -0.68
N GLY A 136 9.81 5.42 -0.12
CA GLY A 136 8.86 4.31 0.05
C GLY A 136 7.92 4.52 1.21
#